data_AF-A0A136LPD0-F1
#
_entry.id   AF-A0A136LPD0-F1
#
_cell.length_a   1.000
_cell.length_b   1.000
_cell.length_c   1.000
_cell.angle_alpha   90.00
_cell.angle_beta   90.00
_cell.angle_gamma   90.00
#
_symmetry.space_group_name_H-M   'P 1'
#
loop_
_entity.id
_entity.type
_entity.pdbx_description
1 polymer ?
#
loop_
_entity_poly.entity_id
_entity_poly.type
_entity_poly.pdbx_seq_one_letter_code
_entity_poly.pdbx_strand_id
1 'polypeptide(L)' 'MALKKLRPVTAGTRHRLSPGFEDITESKPEKSLVVTIKKTGGRNSNGRLTMRYIGGGHKQKSV' A
#
# COMPACT_ATOMS: atom_id res chain seq x y z
N MET A 1 11.38 -12.70 -5.37
CA MET A 1 11.60 -11.24 -5.24
C MET A 1 12.83 -10.95 -4.38
N ALA A 2 13.85 -10.36 -4.97
CA ALA A 2 15.03 -9.89 -4.23
C ALA A 2 14.72 -8.63 -3.39
N LEU A 3 15.52 -8.35 -2.35
CA LEU A 3 15.48 -7.08 -1.62
C LEU A 3 16.53 -6.12 -2.18
N LYS A 4 16.13 -4.91 -2.53
CA LYS A 4 17.03 -3.85 -3.02
C LYS A 4 17.28 -2.83 -1.90
N LYS A 5 18.54 -2.77 -1.44
CA LYS A 5 19.00 -1.69 -0.56
C LYS A 5 19.20 -0.42 -1.38
N LEU A 6 18.57 0.68 -0.96
CA LEU A 6 18.73 1.96 -1.65
C LEU A 6 20.09 2.58 -1.31
N ARG A 7 20.68 3.30 -2.27
CA ARG A 7 21.90 4.08 -2.02
C ARG A 7 21.56 5.18 -0.99
N PRO A 8 22.36 5.35 0.07
CA PRO A 8 22.07 6.28 1.16
C PRO A 8 22.40 7.73 0.77
N VAL A 9 21.65 8.30 -0.18
CA VAL A 9 21.85 9.69 -0.66
C VAL A 9 21.21 10.70 0.30
N THR A 10 20.14 10.30 1.00
CA THR A 10 19.44 11.15 1.96
C THR A 10 19.27 10.45 3.30
N ALA A 11 19.08 11.22 4.38
CA ALA A 11 18.93 10.65 5.73
C ALA A 11 17.82 9.59 5.83
N GLY A 12 16.68 9.82 5.16
CA GLY A 12 15.52 8.93 5.17
C GLY A 12 15.66 7.68 4.29
N THR A 13 16.65 7.62 3.40
CA THR A 13 16.91 6.44 2.55
C THR A 13 17.95 5.48 3.14
N ARG A 14 18.69 5.89 4.19
CA ARG A 14 19.78 5.11 4.80
C ARG A 14 19.41 3.69 5.23
N HIS A 15 18.24 3.53 5.85
CA HIS A 15 17.76 2.24 6.35
C HIS A 15 16.59 1.69 5.53
N ARG A 16 16.24 2.34 4.40
CA ARG A 16 15.11 1.93 3.57
C ARG A 16 15.52 0.77 2.67
N LEU A 17 14.78 -0.32 2.80
CA LEU A 17 14.82 -1.46 1.88
C LEU A 17 13.58 -1.39 0.99
N SER A 18 13.77 -1.61 -0.31
CA SER A 18 12.67 -1.75 -1.27
C SER A 18 12.58 -3.21 -1.71
N PRO A 19 11.37 -3.77 -1.88
CA PRO A 19 11.22 -5.01 -2.62
C PRO A 19 11.66 -4.80 -4.08
N GLY A 20 12.27 -5.83 -4.66
CA GLY A 20 12.50 -5.99 -6.08
C GLY A 20 11.29 -6.65 -6.73
N PHE A 21 10.95 -6.22 -7.94
CA PHE A 21 9.74 -6.63 -8.65
C PHE A 21 10.05 -7.45 -9.91
N GLU A 22 11.16 -8.20 -9.91
CA GLU A 22 11.62 -8.98 -11.07
C GLU A 22 10.62 -10.07 -11.49
N ASP A 23 9.86 -10.60 -10.54
CA ASP A 23 8.84 -11.62 -10.79
C ASP A 23 7.49 -11.02 -11.24
N ILE A 24 7.31 -9.70 -11.18
CA ILE A 24 6.06 -9.04 -11.60
C ILE A 24 6.09 -8.85 -13.11
N THR A 25 5.25 -9.59 -13.81
CA THR A 25 5.20 -9.58 -15.28
C THR A 25 4.40 -8.41 -15.85
N GLU A 26 3.38 -7.93 -15.14
CA GLU A 26 2.48 -6.86 -15.61
C GLU A 26 2.14 -5.89 -14.47
N SER A 27 1.97 -4.62 -14.82
CA SER A 27 1.76 -3.52 -13.88
C SER A 27 0.29 -3.25 -13.56
N LYS A 28 -0.61 -3.65 -14.46
CA LYS A 28 -2.05 -3.39 -14.36
C LYS A 28 -2.82 -4.68 -14.09
N PRO A 29 -3.72 -4.71 -13.10
CA PRO A 29 -4.58 -5.86 -12.86
C PRO A 29 -5.68 -5.98 -13.94
N GLU A 30 -6.18 -7.19 -14.11
CA GLU A 30 -7.28 -7.50 -15.02
C GLU A 30 -8.57 -6.77 -14.61
N LYS A 31 -9.15 -5.98 -15.53
CA LYS A 31 -10.21 -5.01 -15.20
C LYS A 31 -11.48 -5.68 -14.69
N SER A 32 -11.82 -6.86 -15.23
CA SER A 32 -13.04 -7.59 -14.88
C SER A 32 -13.04 -8.09 -13.44
N LEU A 33 -11.85 -8.33 -12.87
CA LEU A 33 -11.70 -8.86 -11.51
C LEU A 33 -11.53 -7.76 -10.46
N VAL A 34 -11.48 -6.47 -10.83
CA VAL A 34 -11.16 -5.40 -9.87
C VAL A 34 -12.40 -4.73 -9.30
N VAL A 35 -12.50 -4.67 -7.97
CA VAL A 35 -13.55 -3.98 -7.21
C VAL A 35 -12.99 -2.77 -6.45
N THR A 36 -13.82 -1.73 -6.30
CA THR A 36 -13.46 -0.54 -5.51
C THR A 36 -13.64 -0.80 -4.02
N ILE A 37 -12.55 -0.67 -3.26
CA ILE A 37 -12.60 -0.69 -1.80
C ILE A 37 -12.81 0.73 -1.26
N LYS A 38 -13.80 0.88 -0.38
CA LYS A 38 -14.00 2.09 0.43
C LYS A 38 -13.22 1.97 1.74
N LYS A 39 -12.38 2.96 2.06
CA LYS A 39 -11.66 3.01 3.34
C LYS A 39 -12.59 3.51 4.44
N THR A 40 -12.58 2.84 5.59
CA THR A 40 -13.38 3.21 6.77
C THR A 40 -12.71 4.28 7.64
N GLY A 41 -11.39 4.46 7.52
CA GLY A 41 -10.63 5.40 8.36
C GLY A 41 -10.73 5.08 9.87
N GLY A 42 -10.87 3.79 10.21
CA GLY A 42 -10.99 3.34 11.60
C GLY A 42 -12.36 3.62 12.24
N ARG A 43 -13.36 4.03 11.46
CA ARG A 43 -14.71 4.35 11.93
C ARG A 43 -15.71 3.23 11.68
N ASN A 44 -16.69 3.10 12.57
CA ASN A 44 -17.82 2.17 12.43
C ASN A 44 -19.04 2.84 11.76
N SER A 45 -20.15 2.10 11.64
CA SER A 45 -21.42 2.56 11.07
C SER A 45 -22.04 3.77 11.80
N ASN A 46 -21.75 3.93 13.10
CA ASN A 46 -22.20 5.07 13.91
C ASN A 46 -21.25 6.28 13.81
N GLY A 47 -20.23 6.20 12.94
CA GLY A 47 -19.22 7.25 12.75
C GLY A 47 -18.18 7.36 13.87
N ARG A 48 -18.22 6.48 14.88
CA ARG A 48 -17.29 6.50 16.01
C ARG A 48 -15.96 5.87 15.61
N LEU A 49 -14.86 6.45 16.10
CA LEU A 49 -13.52 5.87 15.94
C LEU A 49 -13.41 4.63 16.85
N THR A 50 -13.50 3.44 16.25
CA THR A 50 -13.39 2.17 16.99
C THR A 50 -11.97 1.63 16.94
N MET A 51 -11.21 1.92 15.88
CA MET A 51 -9.81 1.53 15.74
C MET A 51 -8.93 2.76 15.55
N ARG A 52 -7.93 2.90 16.43
CA ARG A 52 -6.93 3.98 16.35
C ARG A 52 -5.86 3.66 15.30
N TYR A 53 -5.16 4.71 14.84
CA TYR A 53 -4.06 4.63 13.87
C TYR A 53 -4.42 4.14 12.47
N ILE A 54 -5.72 4.07 12.13
CA ILE A 54 -6.21 3.76 10.79
C ILE A 54 -6.74 5.04 10.15
N GLY A 55 -6.05 5.58 9.15
CA GLY A 55 -6.47 6.79 8.43
C GLY A 55 -5.44 7.19 7.37
N GLY A 56 -5.90 7.78 6.26
CA GLY A 56 -5.03 8.19 5.16
C GLY A 56 -4.54 7.02 4.27
N GLY A 57 -3.31 7.16 3.75
CA GLY A 57 -2.67 6.23 2.82
C GLY A 57 -3.23 6.26 1.39
N HIS A 58 -2.47 5.75 0.43
CA HIS A 58 -2.85 5.74 -1.00
C HIS A 58 -4.12 4.92 -1.25
N LYS A 59 -4.95 5.35 -2.22
CA LYS A 59 -6.19 4.63 -2.59
C LYS A 59 -5.85 3.25 -3.17
N GLN A 60 -6.60 2.23 -2.76
CA GLN A 60 -6.42 0.86 -3.22
C GLN A 60 -7.68 0.38 -3.93
N LYS A 61 -7.48 -0.58 -4.82
CA LYS A 61 -8.54 -1.42 -5.40
C LYS A 61 -8.13 -2.86 -5.11
N SER A 62 -9.09 -3.74 -4.86
CA SER A 62 -8.81 -5.17 -4.68
C SER A 62 -9.34 -5.96 -5.86
N VAL A 63 -8.67 -7.07 -6.12
CA VAL A 63 -9.20 -8.19 -6.88
C VAL A 63 -10.24 -8.93 -6.03
#